data_AF-A0A926TGD0-F1
#
_entry.id   AF-A0A926TGD0-F1
#
_cell.length_a   1.000
_cell.length_b   1.000
_cell.length_c   1.000
_cell.angle_alpha   90.00
_cell.angle_beta   90.00
_cell.angle_gamma   90.00
#
_symmetry.space_group_name_H-M   'P 1'
#
loop_
_entity.id
_entity.type
_entity.pdbx_description
1 polymer ?
#
loop_
_entity_poly.entity_id
_entity_poly.type
_entity_poly.pdbx_seq_one_letter_code
_entity_poly.pdbx_strand_id
1 'polypeptide(L)'
;MLSKAEDDRLTQQRIRVRITKQYHQEPIISHLISHYQLTINITAAILGANANGDGWFDLELRGNQTHIQDALVYLSDLGLEVWEDTDKDGW
;
A
#
# COMPACT_ATOMS: atom_id res chain seq x y z
N MET A 1 -17.71 15.16 3.95
CA MET A 1 -17.26 14.44 5.16
C MET A 1 -18.08 13.17 5.26
N LEU A 2 -17.43 12.01 5.31
CA LEU A 2 -18.09 10.74 5.62
C LEU A 2 -18.64 10.82 7.06
N SER A 3 -19.74 10.12 7.32
CA SER A 3 -20.17 9.93 8.70
C SER A 3 -19.13 9.10 9.45
N LYS A 4 -18.97 9.31 10.76
CA LYS A 4 -18.02 8.53 11.59
C LYS A 4 -18.21 7.01 11.42
N ALA A 5 -19.46 6.56 11.27
CA ALA A 5 -19.78 5.15 11.05
C ALA A 5 -19.36 4.63 9.66
N GLU A 6 -19.36 5.48 8.63
CA GLU A 6 -18.84 5.13 7.31
C GLU A 6 -17.31 5.11 7.27
N ASP A 7 -16.67 5.99 8.04
CA ASP A 7 -15.21 5.99 8.21
C ASP A 7 -14.76 4.75 8.99
N ASP A 8 -15.44 4.39 10.08
CA ASP A 8 -15.09 3.18 10.87
C ASP A 8 -15.30 1.85 10.11
N ARG A 9 -15.93 1.87 8.93
CA ARG A 9 -16.14 0.66 8.12
C ARG A 9 -14.82 0.20 7.51
N LEU A 10 -14.37 -0.99 7.92
CA LEU A 10 -13.23 -1.66 7.30
C LEU A 10 -13.52 -1.93 5.82
N THR A 11 -12.56 -1.58 4.98
CA THR A 11 -12.54 -1.79 3.54
C THR A 11 -11.22 -2.42 3.12
N GLN A 12 -11.12 -2.78 1.85
CA GLN A 12 -9.89 -3.32 1.26
C GLN A 12 -9.59 -2.64 -0.07
N GLN A 13 -8.32 -2.46 -0.37
CA GLN A 13 -7.84 -1.95 -1.64
C GLN A 13 -6.60 -2.73 -2.08
N ARG A 14 -6.50 -3.05 -3.37
CA ARG A 14 -5.33 -3.69 -3.95
C ARG A 14 -4.50 -2.66 -4.70
N ILE A 15 -3.20 -2.71 -4.48
CA ILE A 15 -2.24 -1.88 -5.20
C ILE A 15 -1.05 -2.72 -5.65
N ARG A 16 -0.40 -2.26 -6.71
CA ARG A 16 0.99 -2.57 -6.99
C ARG A 16 1.85 -1.37 -6.60
N VAL A 17 2.96 -1.61 -5.92
CA VAL A 17 3.94 -0.56 -5.59
C VAL A 17 5.33 -0.98 -6.02
N ARG A 18 6.07 -0.04 -6.62
CA ARG A 18 7.50 -0.20 -6.93
C ARG A 18 8.33 0.50 -5.87
N ILE A 19 9.01 -0.28 -5.03
CA ILE A 19 9.95 0.22 -4.04
C ILE A 19 11.34 0.22 -4.68
N THR A 20 11.85 1.41 -4.97
CA THR A 20 13.16 1.56 -5.61
C THR A 20 14.29 1.28 -4.62
N LYS A 21 15.46 0.87 -5.15
CA LYS A 21 16.62 0.48 -4.33
C LYS A 21 17.05 1.48 -3.24
N GLN A 22 16.79 2.77 -3.44
CA GLN A 22 17.15 3.81 -2.48
C GLN A 22 16.36 3.70 -1.17
N TYR A 23 15.22 3.00 -1.18
CA TYR A 23 14.37 2.77 -0.03
C TYR A 23 14.54 1.37 0.61
N HIS A 24 15.54 0.58 0.20
CA HIS A 24 15.71 -0.78 0.76
C HIS A 24 16.04 -0.83 2.25
N GLN A 25 16.55 0.27 2.82
CA GLN A 25 16.79 0.38 4.26
C GLN A 25 15.60 1.00 5.02
N GLU A 26 14.58 1.46 4.30
CA GLU A 26 13.38 2.06 4.88
C GLU A 26 12.30 0.99 5.04
N PRO A 27 11.71 0.83 6.24
CA PRO A 27 10.72 -0.20 6.48
C PRO A 27 9.33 0.25 6.02
N ILE A 28 9.19 0.60 4.73
CA ILE A 28 7.99 1.20 4.14
C ILE A 28 6.73 0.41 4.48
N ILE A 29 6.73 -0.91 4.24
CA ILE A 29 5.56 -1.77 4.52
C ILE A 29 5.24 -1.80 6.02
N SER A 30 6.25 -1.80 6.89
CA SER A 30 6.05 -1.74 8.34
C SER A 30 5.43 -0.40 8.76
N HIS A 31 5.83 0.72 8.13
CA HIS A 31 5.22 2.03 8.38
C HIS A 31 3.74 2.06 7.98
N LEU A 32 3.35 1.40 6.87
CA LEU A 32 1.92 1.26 6.52
C LEU A 32 1.13 0.61 7.65
N ILE A 33 1.71 -0.40 8.30
CA ILE A 33 1.08 -1.11 9.42
C ILE A 33 1.04 -0.23 10.68
N SER A 34 2.19 0.32 11.10
CA SER A 34 2.30 0.99 12.40
C SER A 34 1.69 2.39 12.41
N HIS A 35 1.90 3.19 11.35
CA HIS A 35 1.51 4.60 11.32
C HIS A 35 0.09 4.82 10.80
N TYR A 36 -0.40 3.94 9.94
CA TYR A 36 -1.74 4.03 9.34
C TYR A 36 -2.68 2.91 9.81
N GLN A 37 -2.26 2.09 10.78
CA GLN A 37 -3.09 1.02 11.37
C GLN A 37 -3.69 0.09 10.31
N LEU A 38 -2.93 -0.20 9.25
CA LEU A 38 -3.36 -1.09 8.17
C LEU A 38 -2.92 -2.53 8.45
N THR A 39 -3.76 -3.47 8.05
CA THR A 39 -3.30 -4.85 7.81
C THR A 39 -2.86 -4.96 6.36
N ILE A 40 -1.64 -5.45 6.12
CA ILE A 40 -1.08 -5.60 4.79
C ILE A 40 -0.91 -7.09 4.49
N ASN A 41 -1.51 -7.56 3.39
CA ASN A 41 -1.19 -8.86 2.81
C ASN A 41 -0.34 -8.65 1.55
N ILE A 42 0.80 -9.34 1.47
CA ILE A 42 1.62 -9.37 0.25
C ILE A 42 1.11 -10.53 -0.61
N THR A 43 0.47 -10.23 -1.74
CA THR A 43 -0.13 -11.25 -2.63
C THR A 43 0.85 -11.74 -3.69
N ALA A 44 1.77 -10.89 -4.12
CA ALA A 44 2.91 -11.24 -4.96
C ALA A 44 4.08 -10.27 -4.73
N ALA A 45 5.31 -10.73 -5.00
CA ALA A 45 6.49 -9.87 -4.96
C ALA A 45 7.54 -10.33 -5.97
N ILE A 46 8.18 -9.36 -6.64
CA ILE A 46 9.40 -9.55 -7.43
C ILE A 46 10.48 -8.69 -6.82
N LEU A 47 11.56 -9.31 -6.35
CA LEU A 47 12.72 -8.63 -5.80
C LEU A 47 13.91 -8.78 -6.75
N GLY A 48 14.62 -7.69 -7.01
CA GLY A 48 15.91 -7.76 -7.70
C GLY A 48 16.88 -8.68 -6.95
N ALA A 49 17.66 -9.48 -7.68
CA ALA A 49 18.67 -10.38 -7.09
C ALA A 49 19.59 -9.61 -6.14
N ASN A 50 19.83 -10.15 -4.94
CA ASN A 50 20.60 -9.53 -3.86
C ASN A 50 20.12 -8.11 -3.47
N ALA A 51 18.84 -7.78 -3.69
CA ALA A 51 18.29 -6.44 -3.48
C ALA A 51 19.05 -5.33 -4.25
N ASN A 52 19.64 -5.66 -5.40
CA ASN A 52 20.37 -4.71 -6.24
C ASN A 52 19.49 -3.97 -7.26
N GLY A 53 18.22 -4.36 -7.38
CA GLY A 53 17.22 -3.72 -8.23
C GLY A 53 15.95 -3.43 -7.46
N ASP A 54 15.00 -2.78 -8.11
CA ASP A 54 13.74 -2.40 -7.47
C ASP A 54 12.92 -3.63 -7.07
N GLY A 55 12.13 -3.47 -6.02
CA GLY A 55 11.12 -4.42 -5.60
C GLY A 55 9.74 -4.03 -6.13
N TRP A 56 9.03 -4.98 -6.73
CA TRP A 56 7.62 -4.85 -7.11
C TRP A 56 6.80 -5.66 -6.14
N PHE A 57 5.78 -5.05 -5.53
CA PHE A 57 4.93 -5.70 -4.56
C PHE A 57 3.46 -5.49 -4.92
N ASP A 58 2.72 -6.59 -4.99
CA ASP A 58 1.26 -6.56 -5.03
C ASP A 58 0.77 -6.70 -3.59
N LEU A 59 0.08 -5.66 -3.12
CA LEU A 59 -0.36 -5.51 -1.74
C LEU A 59 -1.88 -5.41 -1.70
N GLU A 60 -2.48 -6.11 -0.74
CA GLU A 60 -3.85 -5.85 -0.31
C GLU A 60 -3.81 -5.10 1.02
N LEU A 61 -4.27 -3.86 1.01
CA LEU A 61 -4.41 -3.02 2.20
C LEU A 61 -5.80 -3.23 2.79
N ARG A 62 -5.88 -3.44 4.11
CA ARG A 62 -7.15 -3.53 4.85
C ARG A 62 -7.13 -2.56 6.02
N GLY A 63 -8.17 -1.73 6.12
CA GLY A 63 -8.27 -0.67 7.12
C GLY A 63 -9.52 0.18 6.88
N ASN A 64 -9.67 1.29 7.58
CA ASN A 64 -10.70 2.27 7.21
C ASN A 64 -10.27 3.04 5.94
N GLN A 65 -11.24 3.70 5.30
CA GLN A 65 -11.00 4.42 4.06
C GLN A 65 -10.00 5.57 4.23
N THR A 66 -10.09 6.31 5.36
CA THR A 66 -9.21 7.44 5.62
C THR A 66 -7.75 7.01 5.79
N HIS A 67 -7.47 5.95 6.56
CA HIS A 67 -6.12 5.45 6.75
C HIS A 67 -5.52 4.86 5.47
N ILE A 68 -6.33 4.19 4.64
CA ILE A 68 -5.87 3.73 3.33
C ILE A 68 -5.49 4.95 2.47
N GLN A 69 -6.31 6.01 2.46
CA GLN A 69 -6.00 7.21 1.70
C GLN A 69 -4.73 7.92 2.21
N ASP A 70 -4.57 8.04 3.53
CA ASP A 70 -3.39 8.65 4.16
C ASP A 70 -2.11 7.83 3.88
N ALA A 71 -2.22 6.51 3.86
CA ALA A 71 -1.14 5.61 3.46
C ALA A 71 -0.75 5.77 1.98
N LEU A 72 -1.72 5.97 1.08
CA LEU A 72 -1.44 6.23 -0.33
C LEU A 72 -0.77 7.60 -0.54
N VAL A 73 -1.18 8.62 0.23
CA VAL A 73 -0.49 9.92 0.25
C VAL A 73 0.96 9.75 0.70
N TYR A 74 1.22 8.96 1.75
CA TYR A 74 2.57 8.67 2.20
C TYR A 74 3.45 8.02 1.12
N LEU A 75 2.92 7.01 0.41
CA LEU A 75 3.66 6.38 -0.69
C LEU A 75 3.95 7.38 -1.83
N SER A 76 2.99 8.26 -2.13
CA SER A 76 3.15 9.34 -3.11
C SER A 76 4.17 10.40 -2.67
N ASP A 77 4.20 10.75 -1.38
CA ASP A 77 5.14 11.73 -0.81
C ASP A 77 6.59 11.22 -0.83
N LEU A 78 6.76 9.89 -0.73
CA LEU A 78 8.03 9.21 -0.99
C LEU A 78 8.37 9.15 -2.49
N GLY A 79 7.49 9.59 -3.39
CA GLY A 79 7.68 9.49 -4.84
C GLY A 79 7.71 8.05 -5.35
N LEU A 80 7.07 7.11 -4.63
CA LEU A 80 6.94 5.72 -5.07
C LEU A 80 5.85 5.62 -6.14
N GLU A 81 6.11 4.81 -7.17
CA GLU A 81 5.11 4.52 -8.18
C GLU A 81 4.09 3.52 -7.60
N VAL A 82 2.81 3.94 -7.55
CA VAL A 82 1.68 3.13 -7.08
C VAL A 82 0.66 3.00 -8.20
N TRP A 83 0.26 1.77 -8.50
CA TRP A 83 -0.84 1.46 -9.41
C TRP A 83 -1.99 0.91 -8.58
N GLU A 84 -3.13 1.59 -8.62
CA GLU A 84 -4.35 1.10 -8.00
C GLU A 84 -4.97 0.04 -8.92
N ASP A 85 -5.31 -1.10 -8.33
CA ASP A 85 -6.10 -2.10 -9.02
C ASP A 85 -7.57 -1.64 -8.97
N THR A 86 -7.95 -0.79 -9.91
CA THR A 86 -9.33 -0.35 -10.08
C THR A 86 -10.13 -1.45 -10.78
N ASP A 87 -10.04 -2.69 -10.30
CA ASP A 87 -10.94 -3.76 -10.72
C ASP A 87 -12.34 -3.47 -10.13
N LYS A 88 -13.04 -2.56 -10.82
CA LYS A 88 -14.50 -2.49 -10.85
C LYS A 88 -15.08 -3.47 -11.88
N ASP A 89 -14.28 -4.40 -12.40
CA ASP A 89 -14.72 -5.32 -13.44
C ASP A 89 -14.90 -6.74 -12.88
N GLY A 90 -16.15 -6.99 -12.47
CA GLY A 90 -16.89 -8.17 -12.90
C GLY A 90 -16.61 -9.51 -12.23
N TRP A 91 -17.40 -9.81 -11.19
CA TRP A 91 -18.13 -11.09 -11.07
C TRP A 91 -19.55 -10.81 -10.58
#